data_AF-A0A432SHM5-F1
#
_entry.id   AF-A0A432SHM5-F1
#
_cell.length_a   1.000
_cell.length_b   1.000
_cell.length_c   1.000
_cell.angle_alpha   90.00
_cell.angle_beta   90.00
_cell.angle_gamma   90.00
#
_symmetry.space_group_name_H-M   'P 1'
#
loop_
_entity.id
_entity.type
_entity.pdbx_description
1 polymer ?
#
loop_
_entity_poly.entity_id
_entity_poly.type
_entity_poly.pdbx_seq_one_letter_code
_entity_poly.pdbx_strand_id
1 'polypeptide(L)'
;MFKSSFQDRIIRAAKLDSNLYEEVEADKGALWQAMTVVVFSSIAAGIGIGLKTGGFSGIITGSIASLISWYVWAYLTYFIGTKFLPEPQTQADLGELLRTIGFSSSPGLLRVFYFIPGVGVLVYLISSLWMLVAMII
;
A
#
# COMPACT_ATOMS: atom_id res chain seq x y z
N MET A 1 19.43 -11.18 14.30
CA MET A 1 18.28 -10.25 14.24
C MET A 1 17.07 -11.07 13.79
N PHE A 2 16.06 -11.27 14.65
CA PHE A 2 14.83 -11.96 14.23
C PHE A 2 14.18 -11.13 13.12
N LYS A 3 13.86 -11.75 11.98
CA LYS A 3 13.08 -11.07 10.93
C LYS A 3 11.76 -10.63 11.56
N SER A 4 11.41 -9.35 11.39
CA SER A 4 10.09 -8.86 11.80
C SER A 4 9.01 -9.71 11.12
N SER A 5 7.96 -10.04 11.87
CA SER A 5 6.86 -10.81 11.30
C SER A 5 6.11 -9.95 10.27
N PHE A 6 5.46 -10.59 9.29
CA PHE A 6 4.68 -9.83 8.30
C PHE A 6 3.60 -8.95 8.95
N GLN A 7 2.98 -9.42 10.03
CA GLN A 7 1.99 -8.65 10.80
C GLN A 7 2.63 -7.44 11.48
N ASP A 8 3.81 -7.61 12.07
CA ASP A 8 4.56 -6.51 12.70
C ASP A 8 4.91 -5.43 11.66
N ARG A 9 5.36 -5.83 10.46
CA ARG A 9 5.61 -4.92 9.34
C ARG A 9 4.36 -4.12 8.94
N ILE A 10 3.21 -4.77 8.80
CA ILE A 10 1.95 -4.07 8.48
C ILE A 10 1.62 -3.03 9.56
N ILE A 11 1.73 -3.39 10.85
CA ILE A 11 1.41 -2.50 11.97
C ILE A 11 2.38 -1.32 12.00
N ARG A 12 3.67 -1.56 11.82
CA ARG A 12 4.71 -0.52 11.79
C ARG A 12 4.53 0.42 10.59
N ALA A 13 4.15 -0.10 9.42
CA ALA A 13 3.84 0.72 8.24
C ALA A 13 2.62 1.60 8.51
N ALA A 14 1.56 1.02 9.09
CA ALA A 14 0.40 1.79 9.49
C ALA A 14 0.76 2.87 10.54
N LYS A 15 1.71 2.60 11.43
CA LYS A 15 2.22 3.57 12.42
C LYS A 15 3.21 4.60 11.86
N LEU A 16 3.52 4.57 10.56
CA LEU A 16 4.48 5.49 9.92
C LEU A 16 5.91 5.37 10.49
N ASP A 17 6.33 4.16 10.85
CA ASP A 17 7.70 3.90 11.31
C ASP A 17 8.67 3.95 10.11
N SER A 18 9.46 5.02 9.99
CA SER A 18 10.43 5.21 8.91
C SER A 18 11.46 4.08 8.81
N ASN A 19 11.88 3.49 9.94
CA ASN A 19 12.84 2.39 9.94
C ASN A 19 12.27 1.14 9.26
N LEU A 20 10.95 0.99 9.22
CA LEU A 20 10.34 -0.10 8.48
C LEU A 20 10.49 0.11 6.97
N TYR A 21 10.32 1.34 6.49
CA TYR A 21 10.39 1.63 5.06
C TYR A 21 11.79 1.34 4.53
N GLU A 22 12.83 1.73 5.26
CA GLU A 22 14.22 1.32 4.99
C GLU A 22 14.40 -0.21 5.05
N GLU A 23 13.78 -0.88 6.03
CA GLU A 23 13.86 -2.35 6.16
C GLU A 23 13.25 -3.08 4.94
N VAL A 24 12.05 -2.69 4.50
CA VAL A 24 11.38 -3.34 3.36
C VAL A 24 12.00 -2.93 2.03
N GLU A 25 12.57 -1.73 1.95
CA GLU A 25 13.39 -1.26 0.83
C GLU A 25 14.66 -2.09 0.65
N ALA A 26 15.29 -2.53 1.74
CA ALA A 26 16.46 -3.42 1.66
C ALA A 26 16.08 -4.91 1.43
N ASP A 27 14.92 -5.36 1.93
CA ASP A 27 14.50 -6.76 1.87
C ASP A 27 13.84 -7.15 0.53
N LYS A 28 14.61 -7.73 -0.40
CA LYS A 28 14.09 -8.19 -1.71
C LYS A 28 12.94 -9.21 -1.59
N GLY A 29 12.86 -9.94 -0.48
CA GLY A 29 11.76 -10.88 -0.21
C GLY A 29 10.45 -10.19 0.16
N ALA A 30 10.47 -8.89 0.47
CA ALA A 30 9.29 -8.14 0.87
C ALA A 30 8.34 -7.79 -0.29
N LEU A 31 8.71 -8.04 -1.55
CA LEU A 31 7.85 -7.74 -2.71
C LEU A 31 6.51 -8.48 -2.66
N TRP A 32 6.52 -9.78 -2.34
CA TRP A 32 5.28 -10.56 -2.19
C TRP A 32 4.45 -10.12 -0.99
N GLN A 33 5.10 -9.63 0.07
CA GLN A 33 4.42 -9.06 1.22
C GLN A 33 3.72 -7.75 0.84
N ALA A 34 4.44 -6.86 0.13
CA ALA A 34 3.91 -5.60 -0.39
C ALA A 34 2.70 -5.81 -1.31
N MET A 35 2.77 -6.77 -2.24
CA MET A 35 1.63 -7.16 -3.08
C MET A 35 0.43 -7.62 -2.24
N THR A 36 0.68 -8.41 -1.19
CA THR A 36 -0.36 -8.88 -0.27
C THR A 36 -1.04 -7.72 0.44
N VAL A 37 -0.27 -6.73 0.92
CA VAL A 37 -0.81 -5.52 1.56
C VAL A 37 -1.69 -4.73 0.60
N VAL A 38 -1.24 -4.53 -0.64
CA VAL A 38 -2.03 -3.82 -1.67
C VAL A 38 -3.35 -4.53 -1.93
N VAL A 39 -3.31 -5.84 -2.19
CA VAL A 39 -4.53 -6.64 -2.44
C VAL A 39 -5.49 -6.57 -1.25
N PHE A 40 -5.00 -6.77 -0.02
CA PHE A 40 -5.87 -6.71 1.16
C PHE A 40 -6.45 -5.30 1.39
N SER A 41 -5.66 -4.25 1.18
CA SER A 41 -6.11 -2.86 1.27
C SER A 41 -7.19 -2.53 0.22
N SER A 42 -7.04 -3.05 -1.00
CA SER A 42 -8.04 -2.91 -2.07
C SER A 42 -9.32 -3.69 -1.78
N ILE A 43 -9.19 -4.92 -1.28
CA ILE A 43 -10.35 -5.71 -0.84
C ILE A 43 -11.06 -5.01 0.33
N ALA A 44 -10.33 -4.48 1.30
CA ALA A 44 -10.90 -3.72 2.42
C ALA A 44 -11.71 -2.50 1.94
N ALA A 45 -11.20 -1.77 0.94
CA ALA A 45 -11.93 -0.67 0.32
C ALA A 45 -13.20 -1.14 -0.41
N GLY A 46 -13.13 -2.25 -1.15
CA GLY A 46 -14.26 -2.83 -1.89
C GLY A 46 -15.35 -3.43 -0.99
N ILE A 47 -14.96 -4.12 0.09
CA ILE A 47 -15.88 -4.59 1.14
C ILE A 47 -16.53 -3.39 1.81
N GLY A 48 -15.72 -2.39 2.18
CA GLY A 48 -16.17 -1.20 2.86
C GLY A 48 -17.33 -0.53 2.14
N ILE A 49 -17.16 -0.17 0.87
CA ILE A 49 -18.17 0.53 0.06
C ILE A 49 -19.41 -0.33 -0.23
N GLY A 50 -19.36 -1.62 0.11
CA GLY A 50 -20.40 -2.60 -0.18
C GLY A 50 -20.15 -3.19 -1.56
N LEU A 51 -19.64 -4.44 -1.57
CA LEU A 51 -19.54 -5.33 -2.74
C LEU A 51 -20.93 -5.54 -3.40
N LYS A 52 -21.46 -4.52 -4.06
CA LYS A 52 -22.69 -4.60 -4.86
C LYS A 52 -22.41 -5.00 -6.31
N THR A 53 -21.15 -5.10 -6.75
CA THR A 53 -20.82 -5.09 -8.18
C THR A 53 -20.19 -6.36 -8.76
N GLY A 54 -20.17 -7.51 -8.06
CA GLY A 54 -19.76 -8.75 -8.75
C GLY A 54 -19.46 -10.02 -7.94
N GLY A 55 -19.59 -10.02 -6.61
CA GLY A 55 -19.24 -11.21 -5.82
C GLY A 55 -17.77 -11.61 -5.96
N PHE A 56 -17.47 -12.91 -6.04
CA PHE A 56 -16.09 -13.43 -6.11
C PHE A 56 -15.32 -12.97 -7.36
N SER A 57 -15.99 -12.85 -8.51
CA SER A 57 -15.35 -12.36 -9.74
C SER A 57 -14.92 -10.90 -9.60
N GLY A 58 -15.72 -10.07 -8.92
CA GLY A 58 -15.38 -8.69 -8.59
C GLY A 58 -14.15 -8.55 -7.69
N ILE A 59 -13.97 -9.48 -6.74
CA ILE A 59 -12.76 -9.51 -5.89
C ILE A 59 -11.53 -9.80 -6.73
N ILE A 60 -11.60 -10.78 -7.65
CA ILE A 60 -10.47 -11.12 -8.52
C ILE A 60 -10.13 -9.97 -9.46
N THR A 61 -11.11 -9.46 -10.21
CA THR A 61 -10.88 -8.37 -11.17
C THR A 61 -10.41 -7.10 -10.47
N GLY A 62 -10.97 -6.78 -9.30
CA GLY A 62 -10.55 -5.66 -8.47
C GLY A 62 -9.11 -5.82 -7.96
N SER A 63 -8.72 -7.02 -7.53
CA SER A 63 -7.35 -7.28 -7.07
C SER A 63 -6.31 -7.20 -8.20
N ILE A 64 -6.67 -7.67 -9.40
CA ILE A 64 -5.82 -7.52 -10.59
C ILE A 64 -5.70 -6.05 -10.95
N ALA A 65 -6.82 -5.34 -11.02
CA ALA A 65 -6.83 -3.90 -11.31
C ALA A 65 -5.99 -3.13 -10.29
N SER A 66 -6.10 -3.43 -8.99
CA SER A 66 -5.32 -2.76 -7.96
C SER A 66 -3.82 -3.02 -8.08
N LEU A 67 -3.41 -4.25 -8.40
CA LEU A 67 -2.01 -4.58 -8.61
C LEU A 67 -1.43 -3.87 -9.85
N ILE A 68 -2.21 -3.80 -10.93
CA ILE A 68 -1.81 -3.04 -12.14
C ILE A 68 -1.69 -1.56 -11.80
N SER A 69 -2.70 -0.97 -11.17
CA SER A 69 -2.69 0.45 -10.78
C SER A 69 -1.53 0.78 -9.85
N TRP A 70 -1.26 -0.05 -8.85
CA TRP A 70 -0.12 0.10 -7.95
C TRP A 70 1.22 -0.01 -8.68
N TYR A 71 1.38 -1.00 -9.55
CA TYR A 71 2.61 -1.13 -10.34
C TYR A 71 2.84 0.08 -11.25
N VAL A 72 1.80 0.53 -11.97
CA VAL A 72 1.86 1.72 -12.81
C VAL A 72 2.24 2.95 -11.98
N TRP A 73 1.64 3.10 -10.80
CA TRP A 73 1.95 4.21 -9.90
C TRP A 73 3.38 4.19 -9.38
N ALA A 74 3.87 3.02 -8.95
CA ALA A 74 5.25 2.85 -8.51
C ALA A 74 6.24 3.12 -9.65
N TYR A 75 5.94 2.64 -10.86
CA TYR A 75 6.74 2.91 -12.05
C TYR A 75 6.76 4.40 -12.41
N LEU A 76 5.62 5.08 -12.37
CA LEU A 76 5.56 6.52 -12.62
C LEU A 76 6.37 7.29 -11.58
N THR A 77 6.24 6.93 -10.29
CA THR A 77 7.01 7.54 -9.20
C THR A 77 8.51 7.34 -9.40
N TYR A 78 8.93 6.12 -9.72
CA TYR A 78 10.31 5.79 -10.08
C TYR A 78 10.79 6.63 -11.26
N PHE A 79 10.02 6.66 -12.35
CA PHE A 79 10.41 7.35 -13.57
C PHE A 79 10.52 8.85 -13.34
N ILE A 80 9.55 9.45 -12.64
CA ILE A 80 9.57 10.87 -12.34
C ILE A 80 10.76 11.21 -11.43
N GLY A 81 10.93 10.50 -10.31
CA GLY A 81 11.98 10.82 -9.34
C GLY A 81 13.39 10.54 -9.85
N THR A 82 13.60 9.43 -10.57
CA THR A 82 14.97 8.99 -10.95
C THR A 82 15.38 9.39 -12.37
N LYS A 83 14.43 9.61 -13.28
CA LYS A 83 14.72 9.89 -14.70
C LYS A 83 14.29 11.28 -15.14
N PHE A 84 13.12 11.75 -14.70
CA PHE A 84 12.59 13.05 -15.11
C PHE A 84 13.12 14.20 -14.25
N LEU A 85 13.27 13.98 -12.94
CA LEU A 85 13.76 14.95 -11.95
C LEU A 85 14.93 14.37 -11.13
N PRO A 86 16.04 13.94 -11.78
CA PRO A 86 17.15 13.36 -11.06
C PRO A 86 17.88 14.42 -10.22
N GLU A 87 18.03 14.16 -8.92
CA GLU A 87 19.03 14.85 -8.09
C GLU A 87 20.30 13.99 -8.01
N PRO A 88 21.50 14.57 -7.77
CA PRO A 88 22.75 13.82 -7.68
C PRO A 88 22.74 12.69 -6.64
N GLN A 89 21.88 12.82 -5.63
CA GLN A 89 21.68 11.87 -4.54
C GLN A 89 20.52 10.88 -4.79
N THR A 90 19.70 11.08 -5.84
CA THR A 90 18.57 10.21 -6.12
C THR A 90 19.05 8.87 -6.68
N GLN A 91 19.09 7.86 -5.82
CA GLN A 91 19.39 6.47 -6.14
C GLN A 91 18.22 5.63 -5.62
N ALA A 92 17.40 5.11 -6.52
CA ALA A 92 16.32 4.20 -6.17
C ALA A 92 16.09 3.22 -7.31
N ASP A 93 15.84 1.95 -6.99
CA ASP A 93 15.38 0.92 -7.91
C ASP A 93 13.84 0.85 -7.94
N LEU A 94 13.29 0.37 -9.05
CA LEU A 94 11.85 0.15 -9.15
C LEU A 94 11.35 -0.85 -8.10
N GLY A 95 12.13 -1.89 -7.80
CA GLY A 95 11.78 -2.90 -6.80
C GLY A 95 11.76 -2.34 -5.37
N GLU A 96 12.63 -1.39 -5.05
CA GLU A 96 12.64 -0.62 -3.80
C GLU A 96 11.31 0.14 -3.64
N LEU A 97 10.95 0.94 -4.66
CA LEU A 97 9.70 1.71 -4.64
C LEU A 97 8.45 0.84 -4.64
N LEU A 98 8.43 -0.29 -5.36
CA LEU A 98 7.32 -1.24 -5.26
C LEU A 98 7.13 -1.69 -3.80
N ARG A 99 8.19 -2.10 -3.11
CA ARG A 99 8.09 -2.58 -1.73
C ARG A 99 7.59 -1.50 -0.79
N THR A 100 8.17 -0.31 -0.80
CA THR A 100 7.77 0.79 0.10
C THR A 100 6.36 1.29 -0.19
N ILE A 101 5.99 1.52 -1.45
CA ILE A 101 4.64 1.95 -1.85
C ILE A 101 3.59 0.87 -1.56
N GLY A 102 3.96 -0.41 -1.67
CA GLY A 102 3.03 -1.48 -1.28
C GLY A 102 2.75 -1.49 0.23
N PHE A 103 3.78 -1.31 1.06
CA PHE A 103 3.61 -1.19 2.52
C PHE A 103 2.91 0.10 2.94
N SER A 104 3.06 1.21 2.21
CA SER A 104 2.32 2.45 2.47
C SER A 104 0.80 2.29 2.32
N SER A 105 0.33 1.19 1.72
CA SER A 105 -1.08 0.83 1.65
C SER A 105 -1.65 0.21 2.94
N SER A 106 -0.82 -0.05 3.95
CA SER A 106 -1.22 -0.69 5.22
C SER A 106 -2.34 0.05 5.98
N PRO A 107 -2.34 1.40 6.12
CA PRO A 107 -3.47 2.11 6.74
C PRO A 107 -4.82 1.85 6.05
N GLY A 108 -4.81 1.52 4.75
CA GLY A 108 -6.01 1.24 3.98
C GLY A 108 -6.74 -0.04 4.38
N LEU A 109 -6.10 -0.95 5.11
CA LEU A 109 -6.76 -2.13 5.70
C LEU A 109 -7.93 -1.73 6.61
N LEU A 110 -7.85 -0.57 7.27
CA LEU A 110 -8.91 -0.04 8.14
C LEU A 110 -10.18 0.35 7.38
N ARG A 111 -10.11 0.52 6.04
CA ARG A 111 -11.29 0.84 5.22
C ARG A 111 -12.36 -0.26 5.25
N VAL A 112 -12.01 -1.47 5.68
CA VAL A 112 -12.97 -2.56 5.91
C VAL A 112 -14.08 -2.13 6.87
N PHE A 113 -13.81 -1.20 7.80
CA PHE A 113 -14.79 -0.70 8.78
C PHE A 113 -15.78 0.34 8.22
N TYR A 114 -15.79 0.61 6.91
CA TYR A 114 -16.75 1.56 6.33
C TYR A 114 -18.21 1.18 6.56
N PHE A 115 -18.53 -0.11 6.76
CA PHE A 115 -19.90 -0.56 7.03
C PHE A 115 -20.51 0.04 8.31
N ILE A 116 -19.71 0.63 9.21
CA ILE A 116 -20.17 1.24 10.45
C ILE A 116 -20.90 2.57 10.14
N PRO A 117 -22.22 2.70 10.38
CA PRO A 117 -22.95 3.92 10.11
C PRO A 117 -22.39 5.12 10.91
N GLY A 118 -22.33 6.29 10.28
CA GLY A 118 -21.86 7.54 10.89
C GLY A 118 -20.34 7.67 11.03
N VAL A 119 -19.61 6.57 11.28
CA VAL A 119 -18.15 6.59 11.50
C VAL A 119 -17.37 6.05 10.29
N GLY A 120 -17.94 5.12 9.53
CA GLY A 120 -17.24 4.41 8.46
C GLY A 120 -16.72 5.29 7.33
N VAL A 121 -17.47 6.33 6.95
CA VAL A 121 -17.03 7.33 5.95
C VAL A 121 -15.80 8.08 6.44
N LEU A 122 -15.79 8.50 7.72
CA LEU A 122 -14.65 9.19 8.32
C LEU A 122 -13.42 8.28 8.36
N VAL A 123 -13.58 7.01 8.80
CA VAL A 123 -12.48 6.03 8.81
C VAL A 123 -11.92 5.84 7.41
N TYR A 124 -12.78 5.69 6.39
CA TYR A 124 -12.33 5.51 5.02
C TYR A 124 -11.53 6.71 4.50
N LEU A 125 -12.00 7.93 4.76
CA LEU A 125 -11.31 9.16 4.36
C LEU A 125 -9.98 9.30 5.09
N ILE A 126 -9.97 9.12 6.41
CA ILE A 126 -8.75 9.18 7.24
C ILE A 126 -7.73 8.16 6.75
N SER A 127 -8.11 6.90 6.57
CA SER A 127 -7.22 5.86 6.05
C SER A 127 -6.68 6.17 4.66
N SER A 128 -7.47 6.84 3.82
CA SER A 128 -7.03 7.21 2.47
C SER A 128 -6.01 8.34 2.49
N LEU A 129 -6.21 9.36 3.32
CA LEU A 129 -5.21 10.41 3.54
C LEU A 129 -3.96 9.85 4.22
N TRP A 130 -4.14 8.94 5.17
CA TRP A 130 -3.04 8.27 5.87
C TRP A 130 -2.16 7.49 4.90
N MET A 131 -2.74 6.79 3.92
CA MET A 131 -1.94 6.12 2.87
C MET A 131 -1.08 7.10 2.06
N LEU A 132 -1.56 8.32 1.81
CA LEU A 132 -0.76 9.34 1.13
C LEU A 132 0.39 9.83 2.02
N VAL A 133 0.15 10.03 3.31
CA VAL A 133 1.21 10.37 4.27
C VAL A 133 2.25 9.24 4.34
N ALA A 134 1.79 8.00 4.44
CA ALA A 134 2.62 6.80 4.48
C ALA A 134 3.47 6.59 3.23
N MET A 135 3.13 7.23 2.10
CA MET A 135 3.91 7.17 0.87
C MET A 135 5.10 8.15 0.89
N ILE A 136 5.07 9.16 1.75
CA ILE A 136 6.08 10.21 1.84
C ILE A 136 7.16 9.87 2.90
N ILE A 137 6.83 8.99 3.84
CA ILE A 137 7.73 8.47 4.88
C ILE A 137 8.69 7.46 4.27
#